data_AF-A0A1Z4C3W5-F1
#
_entry.id   AF-A0A1Z4C3W5-F1
#
_cell.length_a   1.000
_cell.length_b   1.000
_cell.length_c   1.000
_cell.angle_alpha   90.00
_cell.angle_beta   90.00
_cell.angle_gamma   90.00
#
_symmetry.space_group_name_H-M   'P 1'
#
loop_
_entity.id
_entity.type
_entity.pdbx_description
1 polymer ?
#
loop_
_entity_poly.entity_id
_entity_poly.type
_entity_poly.pdbx_seq_one_letter_code
_entity_poly.pdbx_strand_id
1 'polypeptide(L)'
;MKPSLTCLFAAVAMVCSSLAYGGSVRISAAEFVKDPAKVAALQKAVAAMKANNSADPTSTAYRASWQYWANTHGYLGLGTNSSGVVATYVPTQIANRCGGNQTCASYYSHLTDTPVPADGFTDAIWGTCQHGNLNFLPWHRLYLHFYERMLRKQSGTDDFNLPYWDYYQETGEHDVGVALPELVRGKSTGPLYDEFRTPGLNDYKTAIPANTASAEQAFDFTDFTPFSNQLQNQPHGAMHCGTGFGCRAPDMGLVPLAGLDPVFYMHHANIDRFWQCWLNRQAGGQTIDLAWAKKNLGMPDSWYDTKYQFVDENGQPVTVTIADVFTPGKIDTHYSQENNCQTSMPKATPPLTAAAKSAASFKLTAPLASTEATVLTGKVVKRGLKALGNMNLLAANAKTAGVKAGHALLVIENVNAKTLPGVTYEIYLSNKKSPDRKVYIATFNYFGLFDSAHPHGDAAANIGTLKYDVQSELEALGLTSAADLEVQFVPSEAATAPEQGAAGEVTVGNILLLNVDPAK
;
A
#
# COMPACT_ATOMS: atom_id res chain seq x y z
N MET A 1 -40.13 60.91 30.10
CA MET A 1 -38.80 60.29 30.01
C MET A 1 -38.96 58.86 29.48
N LYS A 2 -38.42 58.57 28.28
CA LYS A 2 -37.91 57.23 27.87
C LYS A 2 -36.55 56.98 28.59
N PRO A 3 -35.87 55.81 28.49
CA PRO A 3 -36.14 54.55 27.74
C PRO A 3 -36.08 53.27 28.63
N SER A 4 -36.68 52.13 28.30
CA SER A 4 -36.28 51.03 27.37
C SER A 4 -34.95 50.32 27.65
N LEU A 5 -34.99 49.01 27.89
CA LEU A 5 -34.15 48.06 27.13
C LEU A 5 -34.72 46.64 27.15
N THR A 6 -35.14 46.20 25.97
CA THR A 6 -35.45 44.84 25.56
C THR A 6 -34.16 44.02 25.48
N CYS A 7 -34.17 42.76 25.91
CA CYS A 7 -33.22 41.77 25.42
C CYS A 7 -33.95 40.46 25.14
N LEU A 8 -34.26 40.26 23.87
CA LEU A 8 -34.81 39.05 23.30
C LEU A 8 -33.63 38.10 23.04
N PHE A 9 -33.45 37.05 23.84
CA PHE A 9 -32.57 35.94 23.45
C PHE A 9 -33.45 34.84 22.85
N ALA A 10 -33.54 34.86 21.51
CA ALA A 10 -33.95 33.69 20.75
C ALA A 10 -32.83 32.65 20.89
N ALA A 11 -33.03 31.66 21.77
CA ALA A 11 -32.23 30.46 21.78
C ALA A 11 -32.56 29.65 20.51
N VAL A 12 -31.81 29.88 19.44
CA VAL A 12 -31.68 28.90 18.37
C VAL A 12 -31.01 27.69 18.99
N ALA A 13 -31.81 26.67 19.30
CA ALA A 13 -31.30 25.35 19.60
C ALA A 13 -30.59 24.84 18.34
N MET A 14 -29.29 25.13 18.26
CA MET A 14 -28.37 24.42 17.37
C MET A 14 -28.31 23.01 17.95
N VAL A 15 -29.16 22.13 17.44
CA VAL A 15 -29.05 20.69 17.69
C VAL A 15 -27.75 20.27 17.00
N CYS A 16 -26.66 20.37 17.74
CA CYS A 16 -25.46 19.60 17.48
C CYS A 16 -25.84 18.15 17.74
N SER A 17 -26.42 17.49 16.73
CA SER A 17 -26.55 16.06 16.70
C SER A 17 -25.17 15.47 16.41
N SER A 18 -24.25 15.56 17.38
CA SER A 18 -23.22 14.54 17.52
C SER A 18 -23.92 13.34 18.16
N LEU A 19 -24.65 12.58 17.34
CA LEU A 19 -24.85 11.18 17.68
C LEU A 19 -23.44 10.62 17.83
N ALA A 20 -23.08 10.30 19.06
CA ALA A 20 -21.92 9.48 19.35
C ALA A 20 -22.20 8.15 18.66
N TYR A 21 -21.71 8.00 17.43
CA TYR A 21 -21.71 6.74 16.71
C TYR A 21 -20.93 5.79 17.61
N GLY A 22 -21.60 4.77 18.16
CA GLY A 22 -20.92 3.69 18.87
C GLY A 22 -19.80 3.20 17.98
N GLY A 23 -18.55 3.27 18.47
CA GLY A 23 -17.34 3.25 17.63
C GLY A 23 -17.43 2.20 16.53
N SER A 24 -17.45 2.65 15.27
CA SER A 24 -17.48 1.74 14.13
C SER A 24 -16.18 0.97 14.05
N VAL A 25 -16.27 -0.35 14.16
CA VAL A 25 -15.12 -1.26 14.08
C VAL A 25 -15.14 -1.94 12.73
N ARG A 26 -14.15 -1.61 11.89
CA ARG A 26 -13.90 -2.35 10.65
C ARG A 26 -13.45 -3.77 10.99
N ILE A 27 -14.10 -4.76 10.40
CA ILE A 27 -13.79 -6.19 10.57
C ILE A 27 -13.16 -6.76 9.30
N SER A 28 -12.51 -7.92 9.39
CA SER A 28 -11.94 -8.57 8.21
C SER A 28 -13.05 -8.95 7.22
N ALA A 29 -12.73 -8.97 5.92
CA ALA A 29 -13.64 -9.43 4.88
C ALA A 29 -14.17 -10.86 5.16
N ALA A 30 -13.31 -11.75 5.64
CA ALA A 30 -13.67 -13.11 6.04
C ALA A 30 -14.66 -13.18 7.22
N GLU A 31 -14.62 -12.22 8.16
CA GLU A 31 -15.64 -12.11 9.20
C GLU A 31 -16.90 -11.43 8.66
N PHE A 32 -16.75 -10.42 7.81
CA PHE A 32 -17.83 -9.63 7.23
C PHE A 32 -18.80 -10.49 6.42
N VAL A 33 -18.30 -11.47 5.65
CA VAL A 33 -19.15 -12.37 4.83
C VAL A 33 -20.09 -13.24 5.65
N LYS A 34 -19.83 -13.45 6.94
CA LYS A 34 -20.68 -14.27 7.83
C LYS A 34 -22.00 -13.60 8.18
N ASP A 35 -22.13 -12.30 7.91
CA ASP A 35 -23.36 -11.53 8.10
C ASP A 35 -23.95 -11.12 6.74
N PRO A 36 -24.98 -11.86 6.24
CA PRO A 36 -25.60 -11.56 4.96
C PRO A 36 -26.20 -10.15 4.86
N ALA A 37 -26.61 -9.55 5.98
CA ALA A 37 -27.17 -8.20 5.98
C ALA A 37 -26.09 -7.16 5.70
N LYS A 38 -24.89 -7.32 6.30
CA LYS A 38 -23.72 -6.48 6.00
C LYS A 38 -23.26 -6.62 4.55
N VAL A 39 -23.24 -7.85 4.03
CA VAL A 39 -22.92 -8.12 2.61
C VAL A 39 -23.93 -7.43 1.69
N ALA A 40 -25.23 -7.57 1.97
CA ALA A 40 -26.29 -6.93 1.18
C ALA A 40 -26.20 -5.40 1.25
N ALA A 41 -25.89 -4.83 2.41
CA ALA A 41 -25.70 -3.38 2.58
C ALA A 41 -24.52 -2.87 1.74
N LEU A 42 -23.38 -3.55 1.77
CA LEU A 42 -22.21 -3.21 0.93
C LEU A 42 -22.56 -3.28 -0.56
N GLN A 43 -23.18 -4.37 -1.00
CA GLN A 43 -23.58 -4.55 -2.41
C GLN A 43 -24.56 -3.47 -2.86
N LYS A 44 -25.57 -3.14 -2.02
CA LYS A 44 -26.53 -2.07 -2.27
C LYS A 44 -25.82 -0.72 -2.41
N ALA A 45 -24.92 -0.38 -1.49
CA ALA A 45 -24.18 0.87 -1.54
C ALA A 45 -23.36 0.99 -2.83
N VAL A 46 -22.55 -0.01 -3.15
CA VAL A 46 -21.70 0.02 -4.35
C VAL A 46 -22.54 0.03 -5.63
N ALA A 47 -23.66 -0.71 -5.68
CA ALA A 47 -24.58 -0.65 -6.81
C ALA A 47 -25.19 0.75 -6.99
N ALA A 48 -25.61 1.39 -5.89
CA ALA A 48 -26.14 2.76 -5.93
C ALA A 48 -25.07 3.77 -6.37
N MET A 49 -23.85 3.67 -5.86
CA MET A 49 -22.72 4.49 -6.29
C MET A 49 -22.43 4.31 -7.79
N LYS A 50 -22.39 3.07 -8.29
CA LYS A 50 -22.19 2.80 -9.72
C LYS A 50 -23.35 3.32 -10.58
N ALA A 51 -24.59 3.22 -10.11
CA ALA A 51 -25.76 3.79 -10.81
C ALA A 51 -25.67 5.32 -10.93
N ASN A 52 -25.08 5.99 -9.94
CA ASN A 52 -24.88 7.44 -9.95
C ASN A 52 -23.79 7.92 -10.92
N ASN A 53 -23.00 7.03 -11.54
CA ASN A 53 -21.97 7.41 -12.53
C ASN A 53 -22.56 8.18 -13.74
N SER A 54 -23.85 7.98 -14.04
CA SER A 54 -24.55 8.64 -15.14
C SER A 54 -25.29 9.92 -14.74
N ALA A 55 -25.21 10.32 -13.46
CA ALA A 55 -25.83 11.56 -12.99
C ALA A 55 -25.14 12.79 -13.61
N ASP A 56 -25.83 13.95 -13.56
CA ASP A 56 -25.24 15.23 -13.95
C ASP A 56 -23.92 15.45 -13.16
N PRO A 57 -22.78 15.67 -13.84
CA PRO A 57 -21.48 15.82 -13.19
C PRO A 57 -21.41 16.86 -12.07
N THR A 58 -22.27 17.89 -12.13
CA THR A 58 -22.32 18.96 -11.13
C THR A 58 -23.25 18.66 -9.95
N SER A 59 -23.99 17.55 -10.00
CA SER A 59 -24.96 17.16 -8.97
C SER A 59 -24.33 16.50 -7.75
N THR A 60 -25.04 16.54 -6.62
CA THR A 60 -24.66 15.77 -5.41
C THR A 60 -24.74 14.27 -5.64
N ALA A 61 -25.61 13.81 -6.56
CA ALA A 61 -25.68 12.40 -6.94
C ALA A 61 -24.38 11.94 -7.62
N TYR A 62 -23.83 12.72 -8.55
CA TYR A 62 -22.55 12.39 -9.18
C TYR A 62 -21.38 12.41 -8.19
N ARG A 63 -21.39 13.32 -7.20
CA ARG A 63 -20.40 13.32 -6.10
C ARG A 63 -20.50 12.11 -5.18
N ALA A 64 -21.63 11.40 -5.21
CA ALA A 64 -21.82 10.10 -4.56
C ALA A 64 -21.53 8.91 -5.48
N SER A 65 -21.06 9.13 -6.71
CA SER A 65 -20.85 8.08 -7.69
C SER A 65 -19.56 7.30 -7.48
N TRP A 66 -19.52 6.06 -7.95
CA TRP A 66 -18.32 5.22 -7.90
C TRP A 66 -17.14 5.89 -8.59
N GLN A 67 -17.39 6.46 -9.78
CA GLN A 67 -16.39 7.14 -10.58
C GLN A 67 -15.80 8.35 -9.84
N TYR A 68 -16.61 9.12 -9.13
CA TYR A 68 -16.13 10.29 -8.37
C TYR A 68 -15.12 9.89 -7.28
N TRP A 69 -15.42 8.82 -6.55
CA TRP A 69 -14.53 8.32 -5.50
C TRP A 69 -13.27 7.71 -6.11
N ALA A 70 -13.37 6.87 -7.14
CA ALA A 70 -12.22 6.38 -7.89
C ALA A 70 -11.31 7.54 -8.37
N ASN A 71 -11.90 8.58 -8.95
CA ASN A 71 -11.19 9.75 -9.47
C ASN A 71 -10.56 10.63 -8.39
N THR A 72 -11.02 10.54 -7.14
CA THR A 72 -10.37 11.19 -5.99
C THR A 72 -8.96 10.63 -5.80
N HIS A 73 -8.76 9.34 -6.05
CA HIS A 73 -7.43 8.72 -6.05
C HIS A 73 -6.66 9.07 -7.33
N GLY A 74 -7.22 8.83 -8.50
CA GLY A 74 -6.61 9.18 -9.79
C GLY A 74 -7.56 8.98 -10.96
N TYR A 75 -7.30 9.64 -12.09
CA TYR A 75 -8.19 9.57 -13.24
C TYR A 75 -7.48 9.89 -14.56
N LEU A 76 -8.12 9.49 -15.67
CA LEU A 76 -7.76 9.90 -17.03
C LEU A 76 -8.74 10.97 -17.53
N GLY A 77 -8.24 11.91 -18.33
CA GLY A 77 -9.01 12.99 -18.92
C GLY A 77 -8.24 14.31 -18.95
N LEU A 78 -8.97 15.41 -18.90
CA LEU A 78 -8.41 16.77 -18.84
C LEU A 78 -8.63 17.34 -17.43
N GLY A 79 -7.59 17.90 -16.82
CA GLY A 79 -7.66 18.62 -15.55
C GLY A 79 -6.31 18.70 -14.84
N THR A 80 -6.26 19.38 -13.71
CA THR A 80 -4.99 19.80 -13.08
C THR A 80 -4.14 18.61 -12.62
N ASN A 81 -4.78 17.57 -12.08
CA ASN A 81 -4.12 16.37 -11.53
C ASN A 81 -4.36 15.10 -12.37
N SER A 82 -4.82 15.26 -13.62
CA SER A 82 -5.09 14.14 -14.54
C SER A 82 -3.82 13.38 -14.90
N SER A 83 -3.93 12.06 -15.04
CA SER A 83 -2.85 11.21 -15.57
C SER A 83 -2.74 11.21 -17.11
N GLY A 84 -3.38 12.17 -17.78
CA GLY A 84 -3.43 12.28 -19.23
C GLY A 84 -4.72 11.69 -19.81
N VAL A 85 -4.81 11.70 -21.14
CA VAL A 85 -6.00 11.23 -21.87
C VAL A 85 -5.83 9.82 -22.38
N VAL A 86 -6.91 9.05 -22.47
CA VAL A 86 -6.93 7.66 -22.96
C VAL A 86 -6.20 7.53 -24.29
N ALA A 87 -6.41 8.48 -25.22
CA ALA A 87 -5.84 8.46 -26.56
C ALA A 87 -4.29 8.41 -26.60
N THR A 88 -3.61 8.92 -25.57
CA THR A 88 -2.15 8.90 -25.46
C THR A 88 -1.65 7.98 -24.35
N TYR A 89 -2.39 7.92 -23.24
CA TYR A 89 -2.05 7.12 -22.07
C TYR A 89 -2.11 5.62 -22.41
N VAL A 90 -3.22 5.13 -22.95
CA VAL A 90 -3.43 3.69 -23.17
C VAL A 90 -2.40 3.08 -24.12
N PRO A 91 -2.14 3.64 -25.33
CA PRO A 91 -1.11 3.08 -26.22
C PRO A 91 0.28 3.05 -25.57
N THR A 92 0.61 4.07 -24.79
CA THR A 92 1.90 4.16 -24.08
C THR A 92 2.02 3.10 -23.00
N GLN A 93 0.98 2.89 -22.18
CA GLN A 93 1.02 1.87 -21.14
C GLN A 93 1.08 0.45 -21.73
N ILE A 94 0.28 0.16 -22.78
CA ILE A 94 0.32 -1.15 -23.46
C ILE A 94 1.73 -1.42 -24.00
N ALA A 95 2.33 -0.45 -24.70
CA ALA A 95 3.66 -0.59 -25.28
C ALA A 95 4.74 -0.84 -24.21
N ASN A 96 4.64 -0.13 -23.07
CA ASN A 96 5.66 -0.18 -22.01
C ASN A 96 5.49 -1.34 -21.03
N ARG A 97 4.28 -1.91 -20.89
CA ARG A 97 3.96 -2.86 -19.81
C ARG A 97 3.51 -4.23 -20.25
N CYS A 98 2.81 -4.34 -21.38
CA CYS A 98 2.21 -5.62 -21.75
C CYS A 98 3.18 -6.54 -22.49
N GLY A 99 4.24 -6.00 -23.11
CA GLY A 99 5.25 -6.82 -23.80
C GLY A 99 4.66 -7.77 -24.86
N GLY A 100 3.57 -7.36 -25.51
CA GLY A 100 2.83 -8.19 -26.49
C GLY A 100 1.76 -9.11 -25.91
N ASN A 101 1.60 -9.21 -24.59
CA ASN A 101 0.57 -10.04 -23.96
C ASN A 101 -0.84 -9.48 -24.25
N GLN A 102 -1.66 -10.27 -24.94
CA GLN A 102 -2.99 -9.86 -25.40
C GLN A 102 -3.98 -9.67 -24.25
N THR A 103 -3.92 -10.51 -23.21
CA THR A 103 -4.78 -10.38 -22.02
C THR A 103 -4.51 -9.05 -21.32
N CYS A 104 -3.24 -8.72 -21.07
CA CYS A 104 -2.84 -7.43 -20.52
C CYS A 104 -3.37 -6.26 -21.37
N ALA A 105 -3.18 -6.30 -22.70
CA ALA A 105 -3.65 -5.24 -23.59
C ALA A 105 -5.17 -5.09 -23.57
N SER A 106 -5.92 -6.19 -23.47
CA SER A 106 -7.38 -6.17 -23.42
C SER A 106 -7.93 -5.45 -22.19
N TYR A 107 -7.20 -5.46 -21.06
CA TYR A 107 -7.62 -4.79 -19.84
C TYR A 107 -7.56 -3.27 -19.92
N TYR A 108 -6.98 -2.67 -20.97
CA TYR A 108 -7.01 -1.22 -21.13
C TYR A 108 -8.23 -0.74 -21.93
N SER A 109 -9.02 -1.66 -22.48
CA SER A 109 -10.10 -1.32 -23.41
C SER A 109 -11.33 -0.71 -22.74
N HIS A 110 -11.51 -0.90 -21.43
CA HIS A 110 -12.63 -0.30 -20.67
C HIS A 110 -12.36 1.12 -20.19
N LEU A 111 -11.13 1.62 -20.31
CA LEU A 111 -10.74 2.91 -19.77
C LEU A 111 -11.33 4.07 -20.59
N THR A 112 -11.83 5.09 -19.88
CA THR A 112 -12.47 6.26 -20.48
C THR A 112 -11.94 7.55 -19.87
N ASP A 113 -11.84 8.60 -20.67
CA ASP A 113 -11.60 9.95 -20.16
C ASP A 113 -12.79 10.42 -19.33
N THR A 114 -12.54 10.94 -18.12
CA THR A 114 -13.57 11.54 -17.28
C THR A 114 -13.40 13.06 -17.26
N PRO A 115 -14.41 13.84 -17.67
CA PRO A 115 -14.36 15.29 -17.54
C PRO A 115 -14.48 15.69 -16.08
N VAL A 116 -13.61 16.59 -15.62
CA VAL A 116 -13.72 17.18 -14.28
C VAL A 116 -15.01 17.99 -14.19
N PRO A 117 -15.88 17.75 -13.20
CA PRO A 117 -17.06 18.56 -12.94
C PRO A 117 -16.75 20.05 -12.86
N ALA A 118 -17.53 20.86 -13.58
CA ALA A 118 -17.44 22.32 -13.54
C ALA A 118 -18.17 22.90 -12.30
N ASP A 119 -17.91 22.34 -11.11
CA ASP A 119 -18.56 22.73 -9.85
C ASP A 119 -17.68 23.61 -8.93
N GLY A 120 -16.49 23.98 -9.40
CA GLY A 120 -15.61 24.96 -8.76
C GLY A 120 -14.72 24.41 -7.66
N PHE A 121 -14.81 23.12 -7.31
CA PHE A 121 -13.95 22.51 -6.30
C PHE A 121 -13.45 21.11 -6.64
N THR A 122 -14.11 20.37 -7.54
CA THR A 122 -13.70 18.97 -7.80
C THR A 122 -12.29 18.85 -8.37
N ASP A 123 -11.81 19.83 -9.13
CA ASP A 123 -10.43 19.89 -9.65
C ASP A 123 -9.37 19.91 -8.53
N ALA A 124 -9.73 20.41 -7.34
CA ALA A 124 -8.87 20.42 -6.15
C ALA A 124 -8.96 19.12 -5.31
N ILE A 125 -9.86 18.21 -5.65
CA ILE A 125 -10.09 16.93 -4.95
C ILE A 125 -9.56 15.76 -5.78
N TRP A 126 -9.87 15.74 -7.08
CA TRP A 126 -9.52 14.63 -7.97
C TRP A 126 -8.02 14.54 -8.22
N GLY A 127 -7.52 13.30 -8.30
CA GLY A 127 -6.11 12.99 -8.55
C GLY A 127 -5.15 13.47 -7.48
N THR A 128 -5.60 13.66 -6.23
CA THR A 128 -4.77 14.22 -5.14
C THR A 128 -4.12 13.16 -4.25
N CYS A 129 -4.18 11.88 -4.66
CA CYS A 129 -3.61 10.78 -3.88
C CYS A 129 -2.12 11.00 -3.57
N GLN A 130 -1.71 10.55 -2.39
CA GLN A 130 -0.34 10.73 -1.90
C GLN A 130 0.43 9.43 -2.01
N HIS A 131 1.51 9.44 -2.79
CA HIS A 131 2.42 8.30 -2.97
C HIS A 131 3.88 8.73 -2.90
N GLY A 132 4.77 7.82 -2.47
CA GLY A 132 6.21 8.07 -2.35
C GLY A 132 6.59 9.12 -1.31
N ASN A 133 5.69 9.45 -0.38
CA ASN A 133 5.88 10.49 0.62
C ASN A 133 5.16 10.14 1.94
N LEU A 134 5.45 10.91 2.99
CA LEU A 134 4.96 10.64 4.35
C LEU A 134 3.48 10.99 4.56
N ASN A 135 2.81 11.59 3.57
CA ASN A 135 1.39 11.88 3.62
C ASN A 135 0.55 10.70 3.13
N PHE A 136 1.18 9.63 2.62
CA PHE A 136 0.52 8.40 2.17
C PHE A 136 -0.50 7.85 3.17
N LEU A 137 -0.06 7.55 4.39
CA LEU A 137 -0.91 6.97 5.43
C LEU A 137 -2.06 7.89 5.87
N PRO A 138 -1.81 9.16 6.29
CA PRO A 138 -2.90 10.03 6.71
C PRO A 138 -3.88 10.37 5.57
N TRP A 139 -3.39 10.59 4.34
CA TRP A 139 -4.29 10.87 3.21
C TRP A 139 -5.24 9.71 2.93
N HIS A 140 -4.74 8.46 2.90
CA HIS A 140 -5.60 7.30 2.66
C HIS A 140 -6.57 7.05 3.82
N ARG A 141 -6.19 7.33 5.08
CA ARG A 141 -7.12 7.28 6.21
C ARG A 141 -8.27 8.28 6.06
N LEU A 142 -7.96 9.54 5.70
CA LEU A 142 -8.97 10.57 5.43
C LEU A 142 -9.87 10.19 4.25
N TYR A 143 -9.29 9.68 3.18
CA TYR A 143 -10.01 9.21 2.00
C TYR A 143 -11.00 8.09 2.35
N LEU A 144 -10.54 7.06 3.06
CA LEU A 144 -11.40 5.95 3.52
C LEU A 144 -12.47 6.43 4.51
N HIS A 145 -12.18 7.41 5.37
CA HIS A 145 -13.16 7.97 6.30
C HIS A 145 -14.36 8.55 5.55
N PHE A 146 -14.14 9.44 4.57
CA PHE A 146 -15.24 10.03 3.81
C PHE A 146 -15.91 9.05 2.85
N TYR A 147 -15.14 8.13 2.24
CA TYR A 147 -15.69 7.06 1.41
C TYR A 147 -16.64 6.14 2.20
N GLU A 148 -16.26 5.76 3.42
CA GLU A 148 -17.09 4.94 4.29
C GLU A 148 -18.38 5.64 4.72
N ARG A 149 -18.33 6.96 4.99
CA ARG A 149 -19.53 7.77 5.23
C ARG A 149 -20.47 7.77 4.01
N MET A 150 -19.90 7.86 2.81
CA MET A 150 -20.69 7.75 1.58
C MET A 150 -21.35 6.36 1.46
N LEU A 151 -20.61 5.28 1.71
CA LEU A 151 -21.17 3.92 1.71
C LEU A 151 -22.31 3.73 2.73
N ARG A 152 -22.19 4.28 3.95
CA ARG A 152 -23.28 4.27 4.94
C ARG A 152 -24.54 4.92 4.39
N LYS A 153 -24.40 6.11 3.79
CA LYS A 153 -25.55 6.81 3.20
C LYS A 153 -26.16 6.05 2.03
N GLN A 154 -25.35 5.52 1.13
CA GLN A 154 -25.83 4.79 -0.05
C GLN A 154 -26.44 3.42 0.28
N SER A 155 -25.95 2.75 1.32
CA SER A 155 -26.59 1.54 1.86
C SER A 155 -27.89 1.86 2.61
N GLY A 156 -27.97 3.04 3.25
CA GLY A 156 -29.02 3.38 4.22
C GLY A 156 -28.87 2.57 5.51
N THR A 157 -27.64 2.23 5.87
CA THR A 157 -27.29 1.42 7.05
C THR A 157 -26.34 2.25 7.93
N ASP A 158 -26.88 2.82 9.01
CA ASP A 158 -26.17 3.80 9.85
C ASP A 158 -24.96 3.19 10.57
N ASP A 159 -24.98 1.88 10.86
CA ASP A 159 -23.92 1.12 11.50
C ASP A 159 -22.95 0.45 10.51
N PHE A 160 -23.02 0.78 9.21
CA PHE A 160 -22.14 0.19 8.20
C PHE A 160 -20.67 0.60 8.37
N ASN A 161 -19.76 -0.38 8.28
CA ASN A 161 -18.30 -0.17 8.33
C ASN A 161 -17.65 -0.92 7.17
N LEU A 162 -16.64 -0.31 6.55
CA LEU A 162 -15.88 -0.89 5.44
C LEU A 162 -15.06 -2.09 5.94
N PRO A 163 -15.16 -3.28 5.33
CA PRO A 163 -14.29 -4.39 5.69
C PRO A 163 -12.85 -4.17 5.21
N TYR A 164 -11.89 -4.81 5.88
CA TYR A 164 -10.50 -4.85 5.43
C TYR A 164 -10.12 -6.22 4.87
N TRP A 165 -9.27 -6.26 3.84
CA TRP A 165 -8.73 -7.51 3.29
C TRP A 165 -7.62 -8.01 4.21
N ASP A 166 -7.95 -8.87 5.17
CA ASP A 166 -6.95 -9.55 5.98
C ASP A 166 -6.27 -10.63 5.13
N TYR A 167 -5.06 -10.33 4.65
CA TYR A 167 -4.30 -11.23 3.78
C TYR A 167 -4.04 -12.60 4.42
N TYR A 168 -4.11 -12.69 5.75
CA TYR A 168 -3.78 -13.90 6.49
C TYR A 168 -4.99 -14.79 6.81
N GLN A 169 -6.20 -14.36 6.42
CA GLN A 169 -7.43 -15.15 6.57
C GLN A 169 -7.98 -15.63 5.23
N GLU A 170 -7.54 -15.05 4.11
CA GLU A 170 -8.00 -15.36 2.75
C GLU A 170 -6.89 -16.15 2.03
N THR A 171 -6.85 -17.46 2.22
CA THR A 171 -5.83 -18.33 1.61
C THR A 171 -6.27 -18.84 0.24
N GLY A 172 -5.30 -19.04 -0.67
CA GLY A 172 -5.53 -19.67 -1.97
C GLY A 172 -5.87 -21.15 -1.87
N GLU A 173 -6.12 -21.79 -3.01
CA GLU A 173 -6.37 -23.23 -3.09
C GLU A 173 -5.23 -24.02 -2.41
N HIS A 174 -5.57 -25.07 -1.66
CA HIS A 174 -4.63 -25.86 -0.85
C HIS A 174 -3.85 -25.07 0.21
N ASP A 175 -4.39 -23.94 0.69
CA ASP A 175 -3.78 -23.06 1.69
C ASP A 175 -2.46 -22.41 1.23
N VAL A 176 -2.30 -22.21 -0.08
CA VAL A 176 -1.11 -21.59 -0.67
C VAL A 176 -1.43 -20.19 -1.20
N GLY A 177 -0.65 -19.21 -0.74
CA GLY A 177 -0.79 -17.83 -1.18
C GLY A 177 -2.01 -17.11 -0.59
N VAL A 178 -2.22 -15.89 -1.06
CA VAL A 178 -3.28 -14.96 -0.63
C VAL A 178 -4.32 -14.89 -1.73
N ALA A 179 -5.54 -15.27 -1.41
CA ALA A 179 -6.69 -15.17 -2.30
C ALA A 179 -7.31 -13.78 -2.25
N LEU A 180 -8.04 -13.43 -3.32
CA LEU A 180 -8.99 -12.32 -3.25
C LEU A 180 -10.05 -12.62 -2.18
N PRO A 181 -10.55 -11.60 -1.45
CA PRO A 181 -11.65 -11.77 -0.52
C PRO A 181 -12.85 -12.45 -1.19
N GLU A 182 -13.52 -13.35 -0.46
CA GLU A 182 -14.77 -13.97 -0.95
C GLU A 182 -15.81 -12.94 -1.43
N LEU A 183 -15.83 -11.76 -0.81
CA LEU A 183 -16.71 -10.64 -1.17
C LEU A 183 -16.63 -10.21 -2.64
N VAL A 184 -15.46 -10.34 -3.27
CA VAL A 184 -15.16 -9.76 -4.59
C VAL A 184 -14.85 -10.81 -5.67
N ARG A 185 -14.73 -12.10 -5.32
CA ARG A 185 -14.42 -13.21 -6.26
C ARG A 185 -15.68 -13.98 -6.71
N GLY A 186 -15.60 -14.68 -7.84
CA GLY A 186 -16.59 -15.65 -8.34
C GLY A 186 -17.94 -15.10 -8.83
N LYS A 187 -18.26 -13.82 -8.60
CA LYS A 187 -19.55 -13.21 -8.96
C LYS A 187 -19.40 -12.26 -10.15
N SER A 188 -19.22 -12.78 -11.37
CA SER A 188 -18.87 -12.01 -12.58
C SER A 188 -19.81 -10.86 -13.00
N THR A 189 -20.94 -10.68 -12.32
CA THR A 189 -21.93 -9.62 -12.60
C THR A 189 -22.32 -8.80 -11.38
N GLY A 190 -21.70 -9.03 -10.21
CA GLY A 190 -22.01 -8.32 -8.97
C GLY A 190 -21.41 -6.91 -8.93
N PRO A 191 -21.96 -5.99 -8.11
CA PRO A 191 -21.42 -4.63 -7.98
C PRO A 191 -19.99 -4.58 -7.42
N LEU A 192 -19.55 -5.62 -6.73
CA LEU A 192 -18.20 -5.77 -6.15
C LEU A 192 -17.20 -6.47 -7.08
N TYR A 193 -17.64 -6.91 -8.24
CA TYR A 193 -16.80 -7.61 -9.21
C TYR A 193 -16.04 -6.63 -10.09
N ASP A 194 -14.84 -7.05 -10.44
CA ASP A 194 -13.96 -6.43 -11.42
C ASP A 194 -13.26 -7.56 -12.17
N GLU A 195 -13.28 -7.51 -13.51
CA GLU A 195 -12.65 -8.51 -14.36
C GLU A 195 -11.16 -8.25 -14.60
N PHE A 196 -10.70 -7.01 -14.38
CA PHE A 196 -9.35 -6.53 -14.70
C PHE A 196 -8.36 -6.83 -13.56
N ARG A 197 -8.30 -8.10 -13.16
CA ARG A 197 -7.40 -8.60 -12.10
C ARG A 197 -6.51 -9.72 -12.65
N THR A 198 -5.41 -10.03 -11.99
CA THR A 198 -4.47 -11.11 -12.38
C THR A 198 -5.25 -12.39 -12.75
N PRO A 199 -5.01 -12.97 -13.94
CA PRO A 199 -5.79 -14.10 -14.45
C PRO A 199 -5.91 -15.25 -13.45
N GLY A 200 -7.14 -15.69 -13.22
CA GLY A 200 -7.47 -16.78 -12.30
C GLY A 200 -7.77 -16.36 -10.85
N LEU A 201 -7.45 -15.13 -10.41
CA LEU A 201 -7.76 -14.68 -9.05
C LEU A 201 -9.27 -14.64 -8.81
N ASN A 202 -10.03 -14.13 -9.79
CA ASN A 202 -11.49 -14.06 -9.73
C ASN A 202 -12.15 -15.45 -9.63
N ASP A 203 -11.55 -16.45 -10.27
CA ASP A 203 -12.03 -17.83 -10.30
C ASP A 203 -11.49 -18.68 -9.13
N TYR A 204 -10.66 -18.09 -8.25
CA TYR A 204 -9.95 -18.80 -7.19
C TYR A 204 -9.02 -19.93 -7.69
N LYS A 205 -8.52 -19.80 -8.93
CA LYS A 205 -7.59 -20.76 -9.56
C LYS A 205 -6.12 -20.38 -9.37
N THR A 206 -5.86 -19.13 -8.95
CA THR A 206 -4.53 -18.68 -8.56
C THR A 206 -4.64 -17.84 -7.29
N ALA A 207 -3.50 -17.59 -6.67
CA ALA A 207 -3.35 -16.78 -5.48
C ALA A 207 -2.10 -15.90 -5.62
N ILE A 208 -2.12 -14.75 -4.96
CA ILE A 208 -0.93 -13.90 -4.86
C ILE A 208 0.08 -14.62 -3.95
N PRO A 209 1.39 -14.66 -4.28
CA PRO A 209 2.37 -15.29 -3.41
C PRO A 209 2.30 -14.76 -1.97
N ALA A 210 2.31 -15.66 -0.98
CA ALA A 210 2.10 -15.30 0.43
C ALA A 210 3.09 -14.24 0.94
N ASN A 211 4.34 -14.32 0.47
CA ASN A 211 5.39 -13.36 0.81
C ASN A 211 5.05 -11.92 0.39
N THR A 212 4.36 -11.73 -0.73
CA THR A 212 3.92 -10.41 -1.23
C THR A 212 3.09 -9.64 -0.21
N ALA A 213 2.32 -10.36 0.62
CA ALA A 213 1.48 -9.80 1.66
C ALA A 213 2.17 -9.59 3.02
N SER A 214 3.46 -9.92 3.17
CA SER A 214 4.16 -9.72 4.45
C SER A 214 4.35 -8.23 4.75
N ALA A 215 4.01 -7.83 5.98
CA ALA A 215 4.29 -6.52 6.55
C ALA A 215 5.42 -6.55 7.59
N GLU A 216 6.04 -7.71 7.86
CA GLU A 216 7.07 -7.90 8.91
C GLU A 216 8.14 -6.81 8.89
N GLN A 217 8.77 -6.59 7.74
CA GLN A 217 9.84 -5.60 7.56
C GLN A 217 9.41 -4.18 7.97
N ALA A 218 8.14 -3.79 7.77
CA ALA A 218 7.68 -2.47 8.21
C ALA A 218 7.66 -2.38 9.74
N PHE A 219 7.21 -3.46 10.41
CA PHE A 219 7.06 -3.51 11.87
C PHE A 219 8.38 -3.64 12.64
N ASP A 220 9.50 -3.86 11.97
CA ASP A 220 10.83 -3.81 12.58
C ASP A 220 11.31 -2.37 12.85
N PHE A 221 10.70 -1.38 12.20
CA PHE A 221 11.03 0.04 12.40
C PHE A 221 10.20 0.70 13.50
N THR A 222 10.86 1.43 14.40
CA THR A 222 10.23 2.19 15.50
C THR A 222 9.92 3.64 15.14
N ASP A 223 10.55 4.17 14.09
CA ASP A 223 10.34 5.54 13.63
C ASP A 223 9.29 5.58 12.50
N PHE A 224 8.47 6.64 12.48
CA PHE A 224 7.36 6.75 11.53
C PHE A 224 7.81 6.78 10.07
N THR A 225 8.88 7.52 9.75
CA THR A 225 9.38 7.67 8.38
C THR A 225 9.74 6.32 7.74
N PRO A 226 10.68 5.51 8.30
CA PRO A 226 11.02 4.23 7.72
C PRO A 226 9.87 3.21 7.79
N PHE A 227 9.04 3.23 8.85
CA PHE A 227 7.82 2.41 8.90
C PHE A 227 6.87 2.71 7.73
N SER A 228 6.54 3.99 7.52
CA SER A 228 5.60 4.45 6.48
C SER A 228 6.12 4.11 5.09
N ASN A 229 7.39 4.38 4.82
CA ASN A 229 8.03 4.06 3.54
C ASN A 229 8.02 2.55 3.28
N GLN A 230 8.36 1.74 4.30
CA GLN A 230 8.40 0.29 4.14
C GLN A 230 7.00 -0.30 3.95
N LEU A 231 6.00 0.16 4.71
CA LEU A 231 4.61 -0.28 4.57
C LEU A 231 4.01 0.08 3.21
N GLN A 232 4.34 1.28 2.69
CA GLN A 232 3.96 1.73 1.36
C GLN A 232 4.58 0.88 0.25
N ASN A 233 5.82 0.44 0.42
CA ASN A 233 6.46 -0.46 -0.52
C ASN A 233 5.82 -1.86 -0.42
N GLN A 234 5.89 -2.47 0.75
CA GLN A 234 5.33 -3.79 1.02
C GLN A 234 4.64 -3.82 2.40
N PRO A 235 3.39 -4.29 2.47
CA PRO A 235 2.66 -5.03 1.44
C PRO A 235 1.91 -4.17 0.41
N HIS A 236 1.77 -2.85 0.61
CA HIS A 236 0.90 -2.02 -0.23
C HIS A 236 1.19 -2.14 -1.74
N GLY A 237 2.34 -1.66 -2.22
CA GLY A 237 2.65 -1.68 -3.65
C GLY A 237 2.76 -3.10 -4.22
N ALA A 238 3.25 -4.04 -3.40
CA ALA A 238 3.40 -5.43 -3.80
C ALA A 238 2.05 -6.11 -4.06
N MET A 239 1.05 -5.85 -3.22
CA MET A 239 -0.31 -6.38 -3.37
C MET A 239 -1.07 -5.72 -4.52
N HIS A 240 -0.85 -4.42 -4.76
CA HIS A 240 -1.31 -3.76 -5.99
C HIS A 240 -0.78 -4.48 -7.24
N CYS A 241 0.54 -4.71 -7.32
CA CYS A 241 1.11 -5.46 -8.44
C CYS A 241 0.59 -6.89 -8.53
N GLY A 242 0.47 -7.60 -7.40
CA GLY A 242 -0.03 -8.97 -7.36
C GLY A 242 -1.48 -9.08 -7.85
N THR A 243 -2.29 -8.06 -7.61
CA THR A 243 -3.69 -7.98 -8.08
C THR A 243 -3.79 -7.48 -9.52
N GLY A 244 -2.90 -6.58 -9.96
CA GLY A 244 -2.87 -5.97 -11.29
C GLY A 244 -1.85 -6.59 -12.25
N PHE A 245 -1.78 -7.92 -12.29
CA PHE A 245 -0.98 -8.70 -13.23
C PHE A 245 0.51 -8.30 -13.28
N GLY A 246 1.16 -8.18 -12.12
CA GLY A 246 2.55 -7.76 -11.99
C GLY A 246 2.77 -6.26 -12.25
N CYS A 247 1.80 -5.41 -11.89
CA CYS A 247 1.76 -3.98 -12.23
C CYS A 247 1.73 -3.69 -13.74
N ARG A 248 1.29 -4.66 -14.54
CA ARG A 248 1.19 -4.52 -16.01
C ARG A 248 -0.17 -4.03 -16.47
N ALA A 249 -1.22 -4.35 -15.72
CA ALA A 249 -2.58 -4.14 -16.14
C ALA A 249 -3.39 -3.34 -15.11
N PRO A 250 -4.32 -2.48 -15.56
CA PRO A 250 -5.30 -1.87 -14.69
C PRO A 250 -6.24 -2.97 -14.17
N ASP A 251 -7.06 -2.73 -13.15
CA ASP A 251 -7.20 -1.47 -12.43
C ASP A 251 -6.18 -1.36 -11.29
N MET A 252 -6.16 -2.33 -10.37
CA MET A 252 -5.31 -2.35 -9.17
C MET A 252 -3.80 -2.19 -9.41
N GLY A 253 -3.29 -2.46 -10.61
CA GLY A 253 -1.85 -2.40 -10.92
C GLY A 253 -1.31 -1.00 -11.24
N LEU A 254 -2.17 0.01 -11.41
CA LEU A 254 -1.78 1.36 -11.80
C LEU A 254 -2.42 2.39 -10.86
N VAL A 255 -1.63 3.32 -10.34
CA VAL A 255 -2.11 4.32 -9.38
C VAL A 255 -3.33 5.09 -9.91
N PRO A 256 -3.36 5.60 -11.15
CA PRO A 256 -4.48 6.42 -11.61
C PRO A 256 -5.81 5.68 -11.76
N LEU A 257 -5.80 4.34 -11.68
CA LEU A 257 -6.91 3.48 -12.05
C LEU A 257 -7.31 2.53 -10.91
N ALA A 258 -6.46 2.35 -9.91
CA ALA A 258 -6.67 1.36 -8.86
C ALA A 258 -7.98 1.55 -8.09
N GLY A 259 -8.44 2.79 -7.91
CA GLY A 259 -9.71 3.11 -7.25
C GLY A 259 -10.97 2.63 -7.98
N LEU A 260 -10.86 2.17 -9.24
CA LEU A 260 -11.96 1.60 -10.01
C LEU A 260 -12.35 0.20 -9.51
N ASP A 261 -11.41 -0.56 -8.94
CA ASP A 261 -11.63 -1.90 -8.41
C ASP A 261 -12.18 -1.84 -6.97
N PRO A 262 -13.32 -2.49 -6.66
CA PRO A 262 -13.83 -2.56 -5.28
C PRO A 262 -12.86 -3.14 -4.24
N VAL A 263 -11.92 -4.02 -4.61
CA VAL A 263 -10.96 -4.57 -3.63
C VAL A 263 -9.95 -3.52 -3.16
N PHE A 264 -9.74 -2.43 -3.91
CA PHE A 264 -8.87 -1.31 -3.54
C PHE A 264 -9.17 -0.79 -2.13
N TYR A 265 -10.45 -0.57 -1.83
CA TYR A 265 -10.86 0.03 -0.57
C TYR A 265 -10.63 -0.93 0.61
N MET A 266 -10.81 -2.23 0.39
CA MET A 266 -10.51 -3.27 1.40
C MET A 266 -9.00 -3.44 1.60
N HIS A 267 -8.22 -3.33 0.52
CA HIS A 267 -6.76 -3.32 0.56
C HIS A 267 -6.25 -2.15 1.41
N HIS A 268 -6.64 -0.92 1.08
CA HIS A 268 -6.23 0.27 1.83
C HIS A 268 -6.77 0.29 3.27
N ALA A 269 -7.94 -0.30 3.53
CA ALA A 269 -8.42 -0.47 4.89
C ALA A 269 -7.48 -1.37 5.72
N ASN A 270 -6.86 -2.38 5.12
CA ASN A 270 -5.87 -3.21 5.82
C ASN A 270 -4.50 -2.51 5.96
N ILE A 271 -4.09 -1.70 4.99
CA ILE A 271 -2.91 -0.84 5.13
C ILE A 271 -3.09 0.15 6.29
N ASP A 272 -4.26 0.78 6.38
CA ASP A 272 -4.60 1.69 7.47
C ASP A 272 -4.71 0.96 8.83
N ARG A 273 -5.19 -0.29 8.85
CA ARG A 273 -5.15 -1.17 10.03
C ARG A 273 -3.73 -1.45 10.50
N PHE A 274 -2.80 -1.74 9.58
CA PHE A 274 -1.38 -1.93 9.95
C PHE A 274 -0.80 -0.67 10.60
N TRP A 275 -1.11 0.51 10.05
CA TRP A 275 -0.70 1.76 10.67
C TRP A 275 -1.29 1.94 12.07
N GLN A 276 -2.59 1.71 12.26
CA GLN A 276 -3.22 1.77 13.58
C GLN A 276 -2.56 0.81 14.58
N CYS A 277 -2.26 -0.42 14.14
CA CYS A 277 -1.59 -1.41 14.97
C CYS A 277 -0.16 -0.99 15.35
N TRP A 278 0.59 -0.42 14.42
CA TRP A 278 1.91 0.14 14.72
C TRP A 278 1.81 1.30 15.71
N LEU A 279 0.87 2.24 15.53
CA LEU A 279 0.65 3.34 16.48
C LEU A 279 0.35 2.82 17.88
N ASN A 280 -0.53 1.82 18.01
CA ASN A 280 -0.87 1.20 19.29
C ASN A 280 0.35 0.55 19.96
N ARG A 281 1.22 -0.13 19.19
CA ARG A 281 2.49 -0.69 19.69
C ARG A 281 3.43 0.41 20.18
N GLN A 282 3.59 1.49 19.42
CA GLN A 282 4.45 2.62 19.82
C GLN A 282 3.90 3.36 21.04
N ALA A 283 2.58 3.50 21.15
CA ALA A 283 1.95 4.19 22.27
C ALA A 283 2.04 3.41 23.58
N GLY A 284 2.17 2.07 23.52
CA GLY A 284 2.31 1.23 24.72
C GLY A 284 1.13 1.41 25.69
N GLY A 285 -0.08 1.62 25.17
CA GLY A 285 -1.29 1.88 25.96
C GLY A 285 -1.57 3.34 26.30
N GLN A 286 -0.73 4.29 25.87
CA GLN A 286 -1.03 5.73 25.95
C GLN A 286 -2.13 6.12 24.95
N THR A 287 -2.89 7.17 25.28
CA THR A 287 -3.82 7.79 24.34
C THR A 287 -3.05 8.37 23.15
N ILE A 288 -3.44 7.99 21.94
CA ILE A 288 -2.91 8.54 20.69
C ILE A 288 -3.75 9.76 20.31
N ASP A 289 -3.33 10.93 20.77
CA ASP A 289 -3.88 12.22 20.36
C ASP A 289 -2.84 13.05 19.59
N LEU A 290 -3.21 14.26 19.16
CA LEU A 290 -2.30 15.14 18.41
C LEU A 290 -1.04 15.49 19.22
N ALA A 291 -1.12 15.62 20.54
CA ALA A 291 0.03 15.92 21.37
C ALA A 291 0.99 14.72 21.43
N TRP A 292 0.45 13.51 21.56
CA TRP A 292 1.21 12.27 21.44
C TRP A 292 1.86 12.17 20.05
N ALA A 293 1.11 12.43 18.97
CA ALA A 293 1.64 12.31 17.61
C ALA A 293 2.82 13.27 17.37
N LYS A 294 2.65 14.56 17.71
CA LYS A 294 3.70 15.58 17.58
C LYS A 294 4.96 15.22 18.36
N LYS A 295 4.81 14.59 19.52
CA LYS A 295 5.94 14.15 20.35
C LYS A 295 6.67 12.93 19.79
N ASN A 296 5.95 11.97 19.20
CA ASN A 296 6.49 10.63 18.96
C ASN A 296 6.74 10.29 17.48
N LEU A 297 6.08 10.96 16.52
CA LEU A 297 6.24 10.62 15.10
C LEU A 297 7.44 11.30 14.42
N GLY A 298 8.08 12.27 15.08
CA GLY A 298 9.23 13.00 14.53
C GLY A 298 8.89 13.88 13.33
N MET A 299 7.62 14.21 13.13
CA MET A 299 7.15 15.04 12.01
C MET A 299 7.12 16.53 12.39
N PRO A 300 7.45 17.45 11.46
CA PRO A 300 7.35 18.88 11.71
C PRO A 300 5.88 19.34 11.79
N ASP A 301 5.62 20.47 12.46
CA ASP A 301 4.26 21.03 12.58
C ASP A 301 3.60 21.27 11.20
N SER A 302 4.39 21.68 10.20
CA SER A 302 3.90 21.89 8.83
C SER A 302 3.34 20.63 8.17
N TRP A 303 3.78 19.44 8.60
CA TRP A 303 3.20 18.17 8.14
C TRP A 303 1.77 18.02 8.65
N TYR A 304 1.55 18.24 9.94
CA TYR A 304 0.21 18.18 10.55
C TYR A 304 -0.74 19.24 9.99
N ASP A 305 -0.22 20.42 9.61
CA ASP A 305 -0.98 21.51 9.01
C ASP A 305 -1.36 21.26 7.53
N THR A 306 -0.86 20.19 6.91
CA THR A 306 -1.17 19.87 5.51
C THR A 306 -2.67 19.65 5.33
N LYS A 307 -3.26 20.34 4.35
CA LYS A 307 -4.69 20.34 4.06
C LYS A 307 -5.03 19.48 2.85
N TYR A 308 -6.16 18.79 2.96
CA TYR A 308 -6.80 18.06 1.86
C TYR A 308 -8.27 18.41 1.77
N GLN A 309 -8.84 18.27 0.56
CA GLN A 309 -10.26 18.45 0.33
C GLN A 309 -10.88 17.12 -0.09
N PHE A 310 -12.07 16.84 0.45
CA PHE A 310 -12.93 15.72 0.08
C PHE A 310 -14.37 16.23 -0.01
N VAL A 311 -15.31 15.35 -0.39
CA VAL A 311 -16.73 15.61 -0.19
C VAL A 311 -17.26 14.79 0.97
N ASP A 312 -18.19 15.35 1.75
CA ASP A 312 -18.95 14.59 2.74
C ASP A 312 -20.01 13.69 2.07
N GLU A 313 -20.76 12.94 2.87
CA GLU A 313 -21.86 12.10 2.39
C GLU A 313 -22.99 12.91 1.72
N ASN A 314 -23.03 14.24 1.87
CA ASN A 314 -23.99 15.14 1.23
C ASN A 314 -23.45 15.75 -0.08
N GLY A 315 -22.25 15.35 -0.49
CA GLY A 315 -21.58 15.88 -1.67
C GLY A 315 -21.15 17.34 -1.48
N GLN A 316 -20.92 17.78 -0.24
CA GLN A 316 -20.40 19.12 0.06
C GLN A 316 -18.88 19.05 0.28
N PRO A 317 -18.10 20.01 -0.23
CA PRO A 317 -16.65 20.02 -0.02
C PRO A 317 -16.32 20.25 1.46
N VAL A 318 -15.38 19.47 1.98
CA VAL A 318 -14.84 19.56 3.33
C VAL A 318 -13.33 19.66 3.24
N THR A 319 -12.75 20.62 3.96
CA THR A 319 -11.29 20.71 4.15
C THR A 319 -10.91 20.08 5.49
N VAL A 320 -9.95 19.18 5.45
CA VAL A 320 -9.38 18.49 6.62
C VAL A 320 -7.87 18.63 6.63
N THR A 321 -7.26 18.42 7.79
CA THR A 321 -5.81 18.43 7.99
C THR A 321 -5.29 17.06 8.42
N ILE A 322 -3.98 16.84 8.30
CA ILE A 322 -3.35 15.65 8.89
C ILE A 322 -3.52 15.66 10.43
N ALA A 323 -3.55 16.83 11.07
CA ALA A 323 -3.84 16.95 12.50
C ALA A 323 -5.20 16.36 12.90
N ASP A 324 -6.21 16.42 12.02
CA ASP A 324 -7.55 15.88 12.29
C ASP A 324 -7.53 14.35 12.44
N VAL A 325 -6.55 13.64 11.84
CA VAL A 325 -6.37 12.19 12.03
C VAL A 325 -6.10 11.81 13.49
N PHE A 326 -5.48 12.71 14.26
CA PHE A 326 -5.12 12.51 15.66
C PHE A 326 -6.00 13.32 16.62
N THR A 327 -7.03 14.00 16.11
CA THR A 327 -7.92 14.82 16.92
C THR A 327 -9.16 13.99 17.28
N PRO A 328 -9.43 13.76 18.58
CA PRO A 328 -10.57 12.93 19.00
C PRO A 328 -11.90 13.41 18.41
N GLY A 329 -12.69 12.48 17.85
CA GLY A 329 -14.01 12.76 17.28
C GLY A 329 -14.00 13.43 15.90
N LYS A 330 -12.83 13.63 15.28
CA LYS A 330 -12.72 14.13 13.90
C LYS A 330 -12.69 12.99 12.90
N ILE A 331 -11.73 12.09 13.06
CA ILE A 331 -11.51 10.93 12.19
C ILE A 331 -11.51 9.68 13.07
N ASP A 332 -12.68 9.09 13.25
CA ASP A 332 -12.86 7.91 14.10
C ASP A 332 -12.70 6.64 13.24
N THR A 333 -11.52 6.02 13.32
CA THR A 333 -11.23 4.75 12.64
C THR A 333 -10.78 3.71 13.65
N HIS A 334 -11.51 2.60 13.74
CA HIS A 334 -11.17 1.47 14.60
C HIS A 334 -11.21 0.16 13.82
N TYR A 335 -10.39 -0.81 14.26
CA TYR A 335 -10.27 -2.11 13.62
C TYR A 335 -10.37 -3.26 14.61
N SER A 336 -10.99 -4.36 14.18
CA SER A 336 -10.81 -5.61 14.89
C SER A 336 -9.33 -6.00 14.88
N GLN A 337 -8.84 -6.44 16.03
CA GLN A 337 -7.44 -6.82 16.23
C GLN A 337 -6.42 -5.67 16.00
N GLU A 338 -6.81 -4.40 16.19
CA GLU A 338 -5.89 -3.25 16.10
C GLU A 338 -4.73 -3.29 17.10
N ASN A 339 -4.73 -4.17 18.10
CA ASN A 339 -3.61 -4.36 19.02
C ASN A 339 -2.76 -5.61 18.70
N ASN A 340 -3.32 -6.56 17.93
CA ASN A 340 -2.74 -7.88 17.68
C ASN A 340 -2.77 -8.21 16.18
N CYS A 341 -2.36 -7.26 15.34
CA CYS A 341 -2.26 -7.51 13.91
C CYS A 341 -1.15 -8.54 13.62
N GLN A 342 -1.52 -9.61 12.93
CA GLN A 342 -0.58 -10.52 12.28
C GLN A 342 0.14 -9.77 11.15
N THR A 343 1.42 -10.02 10.94
CA THR A 343 2.25 -9.29 9.95
C THR A 343 2.81 -10.17 8.84
N SER A 344 2.56 -11.48 8.89
CA SER A 344 2.97 -12.45 7.87
C SER A 344 2.11 -13.69 7.92
N MET A 345 2.02 -14.41 6.79
CA MET A 345 1.42 -15.74 6.75
C MET A 345 2.25 -16.70 7.63
N PRO A 346 1.62 -17.63 8.39
CA PRO A 346 2.36 -18.70 9.04
C PRO A 346 3.08 -19.48 7.93
N LYS A 347 4.42 -19.47 7.94
CA LYS A 347 5.27 -19.91 6.82
C LYS A 347 4.78 -21.23 6.21
N ALA A 348 4.26 -21.20 4.99
CA ALA A 348 3.95 -22.40 4.20
C ALA A 348 5.23 -23.13 3.77
N THR A 349 6.36 -22.44 3.75
CA THR A 349 7.69 -23.06 3.62
C THR A 349 8.15 -23.52 5.00
N PRO A 350 8.52 -24.80 5.20
CA PRO A 350 9.10 -25.24 6.46
C PRO A 350 10.22 -24.27 6.83
N PRO A 351 10.30 -23.77 8.09
CA PRO A 351 11.54 -23.15 8.54
C PRO A 351 12.65 -24.13 8.17
N LEU A 352 13.72 -23.65 7.53
CA LEU A 352 14.92 -24.44 7.26
C LEU A 352 15.12 -25.33 8.46
N THR A 353 14.92 -26.64 8.25
CA THR A 353 14.63 -27.60 9.32
C THR A 353 15.52 -27.33 10.53
N ALA A 354 14.99 -27.50 11.74
CA ALA A 354 15.61 -27.25 13.05
C ALA A 354 17.03 -27.85 13.30
N ALA A 355 17.71 -28.37 12.29
CA ALA A 355 19.15 -28.54 12.19
C ALA A 355 19.89 -27.18 11.96
N ALA A 356 19.73 -26.24 12.90
CA ALA A 356 20.67 -25.12 13.04
C ALA A 356 20.82 -24.61 14.47
N LYS A 357 20.32 -25.32 15.49
CA LYS A 357 20.53 -24.95 16.90
C LYS A 357 21.99 -25.12 17.40
N SER A 358 22.98 -25.31 16.53
CA SER A 358 24.39 -25.41 16.96
C SER A 358 25.42 -24.70 16.09
N ALA A 359 25.02 -23.93 15.06
CA ALA A 359 25.99 -23.03 14.44
C ALA A 359 26.19 -21.85 15.40
N ALA A 360 27.40 -21.68 15.94
CA ALA A 360 27.80 -20.51 16.72
C ALA A 360 27.20 -19.24 16.09
N SER A 361 26.51 -18.42 16.88
CA SER A 361 25.80 -17.21 16.44
C SER A 361 26.62 -16.47 15.39
N PHE A 362 26.18 -16.51 14.13
CA PHE A 362 26.80 -15.75 13.06
C PHE A 362 26.81 -14.28 13.49
N LYS A 363 27.99 -13.71 13.73
CA LYS A 363 28.13 -12.29 14.08
C LYS A 363 28.74 -11.56 12.90
N LEU A 364 28.04 -10.53 12.45
CA LEU A 364 28.57 -9.59 11.48
C LEU A 364 29.64 -8.72 12.18
N THR A 365 30.90 -9.14 12.10
CA THR A 365 32.03 -8.45 12.74
C THR A 365 32.57 -7.28 11.92
N ALA A 366 32.25 -7.23 10.64
CA ALA A 366 32.62 -6.16 9.73
C ALA A 366 31.52 -5.97 8.67
N PRO A 367 31.31 -4.75 8.16
CA PRO A 367 30.39 -4.52 7.05
C PRO A 367 30.79 -5.31 5.80
N LEU A 368 29.80 -5.77 5.04
CA LEU A 368 30.00 -6.46 3.78
C LEU A 368 29.38 -5.68 2.62
N ALA A 369 29.87 -5.87 1.41
CA ALA A 369 29.21 -5.39 0.21
C ALA A 369 29.43 -6.25 -1.03
N SER A 370 28.57 -6.01 -2.00
CA SER A 370 28.80 -6.26 -3.42
C SER A 370 28.79 -4.93 -4.17
N THR A 371 29.89 -4.64 -4.86
CA THR A 371 30.01 -3.52 -5.81
C THR A 371 29.94 -3.99 -7.27
N GLU A 372 29.62 -5.28 -7.48
CA GLU A 372 29.42 -5.83 -8.82
C GLU A 372 28.15 -5.22 -9.42
N ALA A 373 28.26 -4.74 -10.66
CA ALA A 373 27.13 -4.21 -11.40
C ALA A 373 25.98 -5.23 -11.42
N THR A 374 24.81 -4.82 -10.92
CA THR A 374 23.67 -5.70 -10.75
C THR A 374 22.55 -5.23 -11.66
N VAL A 375 22.15 -6.09 -12.59
CA VAL A 375 21.15 -5.79 -13.61
C VAL A 375 20.13 -6.93 -13.60
N LEU A 376 18.86 -6.60 -13.39
CA LEU A 376 17.76 -7.56 -13.25
C LEU A 376 16.89 -7.52 -14.51
N THR A 377 16.76 -8.66 -15.18
CA THR A 377 16.14 -8.81 -16.52
C THR A 377 15.17 -10.00 -16.60
N GLY A 378 14.42 -10.21 -15.52
CA GLY A 378 13.44 -11.29 -15.40
C GLY A 378 14.05 -12.66 -15.10
N LYS A 379 15.33 -12.70 -14.67
CA LYS A 379 16.06 -13.92 -14.30
C LYS A 379 16.57 -13.81 -12.88
N VAL A 380 16.87 -14.96 -12.28
CA VAL A 380 17.52 -15.01 -10.97
C VAL A 380 18.92 -14.39 -11.06
N VAL A 381 19.21 -13.43 -10.19
CA VAL A 381 20.51 -12.76 -10.09
C VAL A 381 21.06 -12.96 -8.69
N LYS A 382 22.34 -13.32 -8.61
CA LYS A 382 23.03 -13.70 -7.38
C LYS A 382 24.24 -12.79 -7.17
N ARG A 383 24.40 -12.25 -5.96
CA ARG A 383 25.51 -11.34 -5.62
C ARG A 383 26.14 -11.70 -4.28
N GLY A 384 27.37 -12.19 -4.35
CA GLY A 384 28.16 -12.51 -3.19
C GLY A 384 28.63 -11.27 -2.45
N LEU A 385 28.53 -11.29 -1.12
CA LEU A 385 29.03 -10.20 -0.29
C LEU A 385 30.47 -10.47 0.17
N LYS A 386 31.29 -9.43 0.25
CA LYS A 386 32.69 -9.46 0.70
C LYS A 386 32.93 -8.35 1.72
N ALA A 387 33.92 -8.52 2.60
CA ALA A 387 34.28 -7.49 3.58
C ALA A 387 34.55 -6.14 2.92
N LEU A 388 33.92 -5.09 3.44
CA LEU A 388 34.05 -3.75 2.92
C LEU A 388 35.39 -3.14 3.34
N GLY A 389 36.25 -2.83 2.37
CA GLY A 389 37.50 -2.10 2.62
C GLY A 389 37.36 -0.57 2.59
N ASN A 390 36.22 -0.03 2.12
CA ASN A 390 36.03 1.40 1.85
C ASN A 390 35.12 2.08 2.89
N MET A 391 35.71 2.88 3.78
CA MET A 391 35.01 3.56 4.87
C MET A 391 34.03 4.65 4.43
N ASN A 392 34.15 5.21 3.22
CA ASN A 392 33.27 6.30 2.75
C ASN A 392 31.82 5.84 2.48
N LEU A 393 31.64 4.58 2.04
CA LEU A 393 30.32 3.98 1.84
C LEU A 393 29.58 3.76 3.19
N LEU A 394 30.33 3.63 4.29
CA LEU A 394 29.77 3.50 5.63
C LEU A 394 29.27 4.85 6.17
N ALA A 395 30.03 5.93 5.94
CA ALA A 395 29.71 7.26 6.46
C ALA A 395 28.37 7.82 5.91
N ALA A 396 28.01 7.48 4.68
CA ALA A 396 26.72 7.88 4.09
C ALA A 396 25.52 7.12 4.70
N ASN A 397 25.74 5.91 5.22
CA ASN A 397 24.70 4.98 5.65
C ASN A 397 24.64 4.73 7.16
N ALA A 398 25.63 5.18 7.94
CA ALA A 398 25.64 5.06 9.40
C ALA A 398 24.49 5.80 10.10
N LYS A 399 23.82 6.74 9.43
CA LYS A 399 22.67 7.49 9.96
C LYS A 399 21.33 6.74 9.85
N THR A 400 21.31 5.42 9.97
CA THR A 400 20.05 4.66 9.88
C THR A 400 19.26 4.76 11.18
N ALA A 401 18.53 5.86 11.33
CA ALA A 401 17.50 6.03 12.35
C ALA A 401 16.40 4.96 12.18
N GLY A 402 15.91 4.41 13.30
CA GLY A 402 14.72 3.56 13.35
C GLY A 402 14.93 2.05 13.35
N VAL A 403 16.18 1.54 13.21
CA VAL A 403 16.50 0.11 13.35
C VAL A 403 17.00 -0.19 14.76
N LYS A 404 16.71 -1.38 15.30
CA LYS A 404 17.16 -1.79 16.63
C LYS A 404 18.70 -1.87 16.69
N ALA A 405 19.28 -1.31 17.76
CA ALA A 405 20.73 -1.34 17.95
C ALA A 405 21.26 -2.78 18.00
N GLY A 406 22.39 -3.02 17.32
CA GLY A 406 23.02 -4.35 17.22
C GLY A 406 22.41 -5.28 16.17
N HIS A 407 21.39 -4.84 15.43
CA HIS A 407 20.85 -5.59 14.30
C HIS A 407 21.64 -5.34 13.01
N ALA A 408 21.64 -6.34 12.13
CA ALA A 408 22.17 -6.23 10.78
C ALA A 408 21.15 -5.59 9.82
N LEU A 409 21.60 -4.62 9.03
CA LEU A 409 20.80 -3.94 8.03
C LEU A 409 21.31 -4.25 6.62
N LEU A 410 20.43 -4.78 5.76
CA LEU A 410 20.65 -4.89 4.32
C LEU A 410 20.26 -3.57 3.65
N VAL A 411 21.19 -2.93 2.95
CA VAL A 411 20.98 -1.69 2.19
C VAL A 411 21.22 -1.96 0.71
N ILE A 412 20.24 -1.66 -0.13
CA ILE A 412 20.33 -1.81 -1.59
C ILE A 412 20.21 -0.41 -2.19
N GLU A 413 21.31 0.10 -2.72
CA GLU A 413 21.43 1.49 -3.17
C GLU A 413 21.23 1.64 -4.68
N ASN A 414 20.77 2.84 -5.07
CA ASN A 414 20.65 3.28 -6.45
C ASN A 414 19.85 2.27 -7.30
N VAL A 415 18.72 1.81 -6.74
CA VAL A 415 17.79 0.95 -7.45
C VAL A 415 17.03 1.82 -8.46
N ASN A 416 17.24 1.56 -9.75
CA ASN A 416 16.63 2.32 -10.83
C ASN A 416 16.00 1.36 -11.82
N ALA A 417 14.82 1.69 -12.33
CA ALA A 417 14.17 0.93 -13.39
C ALA A 417 14.09 1.81 -14.65
N LYS A 418 14.63 1.31 -15.77
CA LYS A 418 14.56 2.04 -17.05
C LYS A 418 13.18 1.90 -17.69
N THR A 419 12.63 0.70 -17.62
CA THR A 419 11.30 0.32 -18.10
C THR A 419 10.76 -0.77 -17.17
N LEU A 420 9.43 -0.96 -17.16
CA LEU A 420 8.81 -1.94 -16.28
C LEU A 420 9.30 -3.36 -16.64
N PRO A 421 9.94 -4.11 -15.72
CA PRO A 421 10.45 -5.46 -16.00
C PRO A 421 9.33 -6.51 -16.13
N GLY A 422 8.08 -6.13 -15.85
CA GLY A 422 6.92 -7.02 -15.93
C GLY A 422 6.86 -8.08 -14.83
N VAL A 423 7.83 -8.13 -13.91
CA VAL A 423 7.87 -9.03 -12.76
C VAL A 423 8.36 -8.24 -11.57
N THR A 424 7.81 -8.48 -10.37
CA THR A 424 8.46 -8.01 -9.13
C THR A 424 9.59 -8.97 -8.76
N TYR A 425 10.45 -8.58 -7.82
CA TYR A 425 11.53 -9.46 -7.36
C TYR A 425 11.44 -9.67 -5.87
N GLU A 426 11.47 -10.94 -5.49
CA GLU A 426 11.75 -11.37 -4.14
C GLU A 426 13.26 -11.31 -3.87
N ILE A 427 13.63 -10.77 -2.72
CA ILE A 427 14.98 -10.66 -2.22
C ILE A 427 15.18 -11.77 -1.19
N TYR A 428 16.28 -12.51 -1.33
CA TYR A 428 16.68 -13.55 -0.40
C TYR A 428 18.11 -13.35 0.09
N LEU A 429 18.37 -13.74 1.33
CA LEU A 429 19.71 -14.10 1.79
C LEU A 429 19.92 -15.61 1.62
N SER A 430 21.12 -16.01 1.19
CA SER A 430 21.42 -17.41 0.91
C SER A 430 22.87 -17.78 1.19
N ASN A 431 23.12 -19.08 1.30
CA ASN A 431 24.47 -19.63 1.41
C ASN A 431 25.00 -20.04 0.02
N LYS A 432 26.13 -19.47 -0.41
CA LYS A 432 26.79 -19.81 -1.70
C LYS A 432 27.07 -21.31 -1.85
N LYS A 433 27.38 -22.00 -0.74
CA LYS A 433 27.65 -23.45 -0.74
C LYS A 433 26.40 -24.31 -0.79
N SER A 434 25.23 -23.72 -0.52
CA SER A 434 23.94 -24.39 -0.57
C SER A 434 22.87 -23.38 -0.99
N PRO A 435 22.82 -22.98 -2.27
CA PRO A 435 22.01 -21.84 -2.71
C PRO A 435 20.50 -22.01 -2.52
N ASP A 436 20.02 -23.25 -2.40
CA ASP A 436 18.62 -23.58 -2.09
C ASP A 436 18.28 -23.33 -0.61
N ARG A 437 19.30 -23.26 0.25
CA ARG A 437 19.18 -22.76 1.62
C ARG A 437 19.14 -21.23 1.57
N LYS A 438 17.95 -20.69 1.38
CA LYS A 438 17.68 -19.26 1.29
C LYS A 438 16.57 -18.83 2.25
N VAL A 439 16.62 -17.59 2.70
CA VAL A 439 15.63 -16.97 3.59
C VAL A 439 15.12 -15.71 2.90
N TYR A 440 13.79 -15.60 2.82
CA TYR A 440 13.10 -14.45 2.22
C TYR A 440 13.31 -13.20 3.07
N ILE A 441 13.45 -12.04 2.42
CA ILE A 441 13.59 -10.73 3.07
C ILE A 441 12.40 -9.83 2.73
N ALA A 442 12.20 -9.56 1.45
CA ALA A 442 11.18 -8.64 0.96
C ALA A 442 10.92 -8.86 -0.53
N THR A 443 9.84 -8.27 -1.04
CA THR A 443 9.47 -8.19 -2.44
C THR A 443 9.42 -6.72 -2.81
N PHE A 444 10.38 -6.23 -3.58
CA PHE A 444 10.30 -4.87 -4.10
C PHE A 444 9.52 -4.85 -5.42
N ASN A 445 8.75 -3.79 -5.61
CA ASN A 445 7.79 -3.64 -6.70
C ASN A 445 7.93 -2.27 -7.38
N TYR A 446 7.04 -1.96 -8.33
CA TYR A 446 7.12 -0.77 -9.18
C TYR A 446 5.82 0.04 -9.19
N PHE A 447 4.93 -0.21 -8.22
CA PHE A 447 3.66 0.48 -8.16
C PHE A 447 3.87 2.00 -8.02
N GLY A 448 3.24 2.78 -8.90
CA GLY A 448 3.40 4.25 -8.96
C GLY A 448 4.69 4.76 -9.61
N LEU A 449 5.67 3.90 -9.89
CA LEU A 449 6.98 4.34 -10.38
C LEU A 449 6.94 4.81 -11.86
N PHE A 450 6.05 4.24 -12.66
CA PHE A 450 5.93 4.48 -14.10
C PHE A 450 4.63 5.21 -14.48
N ASP A 451 3.93 5.77 -13.49
CA ASP A 451 2.65 6.47 -13.68
C ASP A 451 2.91 7.99 -13.83
N SER A 452 3.84 8.35 -14.72
CA SER A 452 4.51 9.68 -14.89
C SER A 452 3.60 10.89 -15.16
N ALA A 453 2.29 10.74 -15.09
CA ALA A 453 1.34 11.84 -15.16
C ALA A 453 0.67 12.13 -13.81
N HIS A 454 1.14 11.51 -12.72
CA HIS A 454 0.98 12.03 -11.37
C HIS A 454 2.19 12.89 -10.98
N PRO A 455 2.01 13.95 -10.16
CA PRO A 455 3.01 15.00 -9.89
C PRO A 455 4.35 14.55 -9.24
N HIS A 456 4.63 13.24 -9.18
CA HIS A 456 5.81 12.66 -8.53
C HIS A 456 6.54 11.61 -9.38
N GLY A 457 6.20 11.42 -10.67
CA GLY A 457 6.94 10.52 -11.56
C GLY A 457 8.16 11.18 -12.20
N ASP A 458 9.36 10.89 -11.70
CA ASP A 458 10.61 11.31 -12.35
C ASP A 458 10.75 10.71 -13.76
N ALA A 459 11.40 11.45 -14.67
CA ALA A 459 11.68 11.02 -16.05
C ALA A 459 12.60 9.78 -16.15
N ALA A 460 13.19 9.35 -15.04
CA ALA A 460 13.77 8.03 -14.82
C ALA A 460 13.15 7.45 -13.55
N ALA A 461 12.60 6.24 -13.64
CA ALA A 461 11.91 5.55 -12.56
C ALA A 461 12.91 5.12 -11.46
N ASN A 462 13.19 6.04 -10.53
CA ASN A 462 14.15 5.85 -9.44
C ASN A 462 13.44 5.30 -8.19
N ILE A 463 13.75 4.05 -7.82
CA ILE A 463 13.28 3.42 -6.58
C ILE A 463 14.09 3.91 -5.39
N GLY A 464 15.33 4.37 -5.62
CA GLY A 464 16.18 4.96 -4.61
C GLY A 464 16.94 3.90 -3.81
N THR A 465 16.87 4.00 -2.48
CA THR A 465 17.59 3.11 -1.56
C THR A 465 16.60 2.31 -0.73
N LEU A 466 16.74 0.99 -0.76
CA LEU A 466 15.95 0.06 0.03
C LEU A 466 16.73 -0.38 1.26
N LYS A 467 16.04 -0.49 2.40
CA LYS A 467 16.65 -0.85 3.70
C LYS A 467 15.79 -1.89 4.39
N TYR A 468 16.41 -2.98 4.84
CA TYR A 468 15.75 -4.10 5.50
C TYR A 468 16.53 -4.52 6.75
N ASP A 469 15.84 -4.68 7.88
CA ASP A 469 16.43 -5.36 9.05
C ASP A 469 16.47 -6.86 8.74
N VAL A 470 17.65 -7.47 8.79
CA VAL A 470 17.86 -8.86 8.37
C VAL A 470 18.53 -9.70 9.45
N GLN A 471 18.52 -9.23 10.70
CA GLN A 471 19.19 -9.92 11.81
C GLN A 471 18.62 -11.34 11.99
N SER A 472 17.30 -11.47 12.00
CA SER A 472 16.63 -12.77 12.21
C SER A 472 16.88 -13.75 11.07
N GLU A 473 17.01 -13.25 9.85
CA GLU A 473 17.19 -14.02 8.64
C GLU A 473 18.63 -14.52 8.50
N LEU A 474 19.61 -13.73 8.94
CA LEU A 474 21.01 -14.17 9.07
C LEU A 474 21.14 -15.30 10.10
N GLU A 475 20.45 -15.18 11.24
CA GLU A 475 20.41 -16.22 12.26
C GLU A 475 19.77 -17.51 11.72
N ALA A 476 18.64 -17.40 11.02
CA ALA A 476 17.95 -18.53 10.41
C ALA A 476 18.78 -19.21 9.30
N LEU A 477 19.56 -18.43 8.55
CA LEU A 477 20.41 -18.95 7.49
C LEU A 477 21.54 -19.83 8.05
N GLY A 478 21.98 -19.59 9.29
CA GLY A 478 22.94 -20.44 10.00
C GLY A 478 24.31 -20.53 9.35
N LEU A 479 24.81 -19.40 8.82
CA LEU A 479 26.12 -19.32 8.17
C LEU A 479 27.27 -19.49 9.17
N THR A 480 28.33 -20.18 8.74
CA THR A 480 29.59 -20.28 9.51
C THR A 480 30.64 -19.26 9.06
N SER A 481 30.45 -18.62 7.90
CA SER A 481 31.37 -17.63 7.35
C SER A 481 30.63 -16.55 6.57
N ALA A 482 31.01 -15.28 6.79
CA ALA A 482 30.46 -14.14 6.06
C ALA A 482 30.81 -14.18 4.55
N ALA A 483 31.92 -14.84 4.19
CA ALA A 483 32.31 -15.02 2.79
C ALA A 483 31.34 -15.92 2.00
N ASP A 484 30.56 -16.75 2.69
CA ASP A 484 29.57 -17.64 2.08
C ASP A 484 28.21 -16.95 1.88
N LEU A 485 28.04 -15.70 2.33
CA LEU A 485 26.79 -14.96 2.20
C LEU A 485 26.58 -14.40 0.78
N GLU A 486 25.36 -14.54 0.29
CA GLU A 486 24.92 -14.05 -1.00
C GLU A 486 23.50 -13.48 -0.92
N VAL A 487 23.27 -12.37 -1.63
CA VAL A 487 21.93 -11.83 -1.91
C VAL A 487 21.44 -12.39 -3.24
N GLN A 488 20.22 -12.94 -3.26
CA GLN A 488 19.56 -13.37 -4.49
C GLN A 488 18.34 -12.49 -4.78
N PHE A 489 18.21 -12.09 -6.03
CA PHE A 489 17.00 -11.48 -6.59
C PHE A 489 16.31 -12.53 -7.43
N VAL A 490 15.09 -12.91 -7.05
CA VAL A 490 14.31 -13.95 -7.70
C VAL A 490 13.04 -13.30 -8.27
N PRO A 491 12.81 -13.35 -9.59
CA PRO A 491 11.55 -12.89 -10.18
C PRO A 491 10.36 -13.60 -9.52
N SER A 492 9.36 -12.83 -9.08
CA SER A 492 8.15 -13.38 -8.47
C SER A 492 7.31 -14.16 -9.50
N GLU A 493 6.70 -15.27 -9.08
CA GLU A 493 5.82 -16.10 -9.94
C GLU A 493 4.41 -15.53 -10.17
N ALA A 494 4.11 -14.30 -9.71
CA ALA A 494 2.79 -13.67 -9.81
C ALA A 494 2.31 -13.39 -11.25
N ALA A 495 3.09 -13.77 -12.26
CA ALA A 495 2.67 -13.83 -13.65
C ALA A 495 3.14 -15.17 -14.22
N THR A 496 2.21 -15.93 -14.81
CA THR A 496 2.51 -17.00 -15.77
C THR A 496 3.72 -16.62 -16.62
N ALA A 497 4.62 -17.59 -16.84
CA ALA A 497 5.90 -17.45 -17.53
C ALA A 497 5.86 -16.36 -18.61
N PRO A 498 6.85 -15.44 -18.66
CA PRO A 498 6.87 -14.42 -19.68
C PRO A 498 6.84 -15.09 -21.07
N GLU A 499 5.70 -15.02 -21.74
CA GLU A 499 5.73 -15.04 -23.20
C GLU A 499 6.69 -13.92 -23.61
N GLN A 500 7.65 -14.32 -24.44
CA GLN A 500 8.85 -13.57 -24.78
C GLN A 500 8.53 -12.09 -25.07
N GLY A 501 9.09 -11.15 -24.29
CA GLY A 501 8.97 -9.74 -24.67
C GLY A 501 9.18 -8.66 -23.61
N ALA A 502 9.09 -8.94 -22.31
CA ALA A 502 9.32 -7.90 -21.29
C ALA A 502 10.82 -7.63 -21.09
N ALA A 503 11.41 -6.81 -21.97
CA ALA A 503 12.81 -6.37 -21.93
C ALA A 503 13.04 -5.20 -20.96
N GLY A 504 12.43 -5.25 -19.77
CA GLY A 504 12.66 -4.23 -18.75
C GLY A 504 13.91 -4.49 -17.92
N GLU A 505 14.62 -3.41 -17.60
CA GLU A 505 15.90 -3.47 -16.88
C GLU A 505 15.82 -2.69 -15.58
N VAL A 506 16.12 -3.38 -14.46
CA VAL A 506 16.39 -2.74 -13.17
C VAL A 506 17.87 -2.81 -12.88
N THR A 507 18.49 -1.67 -12.59
CA THR A 507 19.87 -1.58 -12.14
C THR A 507 19.93 -1.37 -10.64
N VAL A 508 20.92 -2.00 -10.01
CA VAL A 508 21.23 -1.86 -8.59
C VAL A 508 22.69 -1.46 -8.49
N GLY A 509 22.97 -0.37 -7.77
CA GLY A 509 24.31 0.19 -7.63
C GLY A 509 25.16 -0.62 -6.64
N ASN A 510 24.86 -0.51 -5.35
CA ASN A 510 25.57 -1.23 -4.30
C ASN A 510 24.61 -2.07 -3.47
N ILE A 511 25.13 -3.18 -2.94
CA ILE A 511 24.43 -3.98 -1.93
C ILE A 511 25.34 -4.01 -0.71
N LEU A 512 24.87 -3.49 0.41
CA LEU A 512 25.62 -3.38 1.65
C LEU A 512 24.93 -4.19 2.74
N LEU A 513 25.72 -4.82 3.60
CA LEU A 513 25.25 -5.39 4.86
C LEU A 513 26.01 -4.74 6.00
N LEU A 514 25.29 -3.99 6.82
CA LEU A 514 25.84 -3.14 7.87
C LEU A 514 25.41 -3.65 9.24
N ASN A 515 26.22 -3.40 10.27
CA ASN A 515 25.78 -3.57 11.66
C ASN A 515 25.40 -2.18 12.20
N VAL A 516 24.23 -2.05 12.82
CA VAL A 516 23.79 -0.80 13.45
C VAL A 516 24.51 -0.69 14.80
N ASP A 517 25.63 0.03 14.83
CA ASP A 517 26.41 0.24 16.05
C ASP A 517 25.67 1.23 16.98
N PRO A 518 25.33 0.85 18.23
CA PRO A 518 24.74 1.79 19.19
C PRO A 518 25.64 2.99 19.54
N ALA A 519 26.94 2.95 19.21
CA ALA A 519 27.92 3.95 19.62
C ALA A 519 28.41 4.89 18.51
N LYS A 520 27.95 4.76 17.25
CA LYS A 520 28.46 5.56 16.11
C LYS A 520 27.41 6.01 15.12
#